data_AF-A0A9X9F346-F1
#
_entry.id   AF-A0A9X9F346-F1
#
_cell.length_a   1.000
_cell.length_b   1.000
_cell.length_c   1.000
_cell.angle_alpha   90.00
_cell.angle_beta   90.00
_cell.angle_gamma   90.00
#
_symmetry.space_group_name_H-M   'P 1'
#
loop_
_entity.id
_entity.type
_entity.pdbx_description
1 polymer ?
#
loop_
_entity_poly.entity_id
_entity_poly.type
_entity_poly.pdbx_seq_one_letter_code
_entity_poly.pdbx_strand_id
1 'polypeptide(L)'
;MHWAYEVAHELIRKHPNKETFVCASGISPSGSVHIGNFREIVTTYFVVRALQDLGKKTRFIFSWDDYDRFRKVPKNIDPSFAKYIGMPYCDIPDPYGCNNSYA
;
A
#
# COMPACT_ATOMS: atom_id res chain seq x y z
N MET A 1 26.47 6.40 4.61
CA MET A 1 25.84 5.33 3.80
C MET A 1 24.34 5.57 3.84
N HIS A 2 23.61 5.46 2.73
CA HIS A 2 22.17 5.73 2.73
C HIS A 2 21.42 4.56 3.39
N TRP A 3 20.48 4.81 4.31
CA TRP A 3 19.80 3.78 5.12
C TRP A 3 19.21 2.63 4.29
N ALA A 4 18.69 2.92 3.09
CA ALA A 4 18.11 1.89 2.22
C ALA A 4 19.15 0.86 1.74
N TYR A 5 20.40 1.29 1.54
CA TYR A 5 21.50 0.40 1.19
C TYR A 5 21.94 -0.46 2.37
N GLU A 6 21.92 0.09 3.60
CA GLU A 6 22.21 -0.69 4.81
C GLU A 6 21.21 -1.83 4.97
N VAL A 7 19.92 -1.54 4.80
CA VAL A 7 18.84 -2.55 4.81
C VAL A 7 19.01 -3.56 3.66
N ALA A 8 19.30 -3.11 2.44
CA ALA A 8 19.52 -3.99 1.30
C ALA A 8 20.70 -4.96 1.54
N HIS A 9 21.83 -4.46 2.06
CA HIS A 9 22.97 -5.30 2.42
C HIS A 9 22.62 -6.30 3.53
N GLU A 10 21.84 -5.91 4.53
CA GLU A 10 21.35 -6.84 5.54
C GLU A 10 20.47 -7.93 4.95
N LEU A 11 19.52 -7.59 4.07
CA LEU A 11 18.65 -8.54 3.39
C LEU A 11 19.44 -9.54 2.54
N ILE A 12 20.45 -9.06 1.80
CA ILE A 12 21.33 -9.92 0.99
C ILE A 12 22.13 -10.87 1.88
N ARG A 13 22.68 -10.38 3.01
CA ARG A 13 23.42 -11.23 3.95
C ARG A 13 22.53 -12.29 4.61
N LYS A 14 21.30 -11.94 4.97
CA LYS A 14 20.33 -12.86 5.58
C LYS A 14 19.78 -13.89 4.59
N HIS A 15 19.72 -13.54 3.30
CA HIS A 15 19.12 -14.37 2.27
C HIS A 15 20.03 -14.50 1.03
N PRO A 16 21.23 -15.10 1.16
CA PRO A 16 22.25 -15.10 0.12
C PRO A 16 21.84 -15.82 -1.17
N ASN A 17 21.01 -16.87 -1.05
CA ASN A 17 20.55 -17.70 -2.16
C ASN A 17 19.18 -17.26 -2.72
N LYS A 18 18.64 -16.12 -2.27
CA LYS A 18 17.34 -15.64 -2.76
C LYS A 18 17.47 -15.16 -4.19
N GLU A 19 16.80 -15.84 -5.12
CA GLU A 19 16.81 -15.45 -6.53
C GLU A 19 16.09 -14.14 -6.78
N THR A 20 14.98 -13.89 -6.08
CA THR A 20 14.19 -12.65 -6.19
C THR A 20 13.74 -12.19 -4.80
N PHE A 21 14.03 -10.93 -4.49
CA PHE A 21 13.54 -10.27 -3.29
C PHE A 21 12.15 -9.69 -3.56
N VAL A 22 11.14 -10.23 -2.88
CA VAL A 22 9.78 -9.71 -2.95
C VAL A 22 9.59 -8.75 -1.79
N CYS A 23 9.30 -7.50 -2.11
CA CYS A 23 9.01 -6.44 -1.15
C CYS A 23 7.55 -6.01 -1.35
N ALA A 24 6.86 -5.66 -0.28
CA ALA A 24 5.45 -5.31 -0.34
C ALA A 24 5.14 -4.04 0.47
N SER A 25 4.15 -3.29 -0.01
CA SER A 25 3.46 -2.22 0.71
C SER A 25 1.98 -2.38 0.49
N GLY A 26 1.16 -1.85 1.39
CA GLY A 26 -0.29 -1.94 1.29
C GLY A 26 -0.98 -0.65 1.66
N ILE A 27 -2.21 -0.49 1.16
CA ILE A 27 -3.11 0.56 1.63
C ILE A 27 -4.55 0.08 1.53
N SER A 28 -5.33 0.33 2.60
CA SER A 28 -6.79 0.25 2.53
C SER A 28 -7.34 1.59 2.02
N PRO A 29 -8.15 1.63 0.93
CA PRO A 29 -8.75 2.85 0.41
C PRO A 29 -9.96 3.30 1.27
N SER A 30 -9.77 3.41 2.58
CA SER A 30 -10.82 3.77 3.55
C SER A 30 -11.18 5.26 3.58
N GLY A 31 -10.67 6.03 2.61
CA GLY A 31 -10.68 7.48 2.57
C GLY A 31 -9.48 8.03 1.79
N SER A 32 -9.26 9.34 1.87
CA SER A 32 -8.16 9.98 1.13
C SER A 32 -6.79 9.50 1.58
N VAL A 33 -6.01 8.97 0.63
CA VAL A 33 -4.62 8.60 0.81
C VAL A 33 -3.78 9.83 1.13
N HIS A 34 -3.04 9.81 2.23
CA HIS A 34 -2.24 10.94 2.69
C HIS A 34 -0.74 10.63 2.74
N ILE A 35 0.07 11.65 3.02
CA ILE A 35 1.56 11.54 3.04
C ILE A 35 2.07 10.45 3.99
N GLY A 36 1.33 10.17 5.08
CA GLY A 36 1.63 9.06 5.99
C GLY A 36 1.57 7.67 5.30
N ASN A 37 0.56 7.40 4.47
CA ASN A 37 0.50 6.15 3.70
C ASN A 37 1.61 6.11 2.64
N PHE A 38 1.84 7.24 1.99
CA PHE A 38 2.90 7.35 0.98
C PHE A 38 4.28 6.99 1.55
N ARG A 39 4.54 7.32 2.82
CA ARG A 39 5.79 6.96 3.52
C ARG A 39 6.06 5.47 3.47
N GLU A 40 5.05 4.62 3.63
CA GLU A 40 5.22 3.15 3.57
C GLU A 40 5.69 2.71 2.17
N ILE A 41 5.02 3.23 1.14
CA ILE A 41 5.30 2.95 -0.26
C ILE A 41 6.73 3.38 -0.61
N VAL A 42 7.11 4.62 -0.29
CA VAL A 42 8.46 5.12 -0.65
C VAL A 42 9.57 4.45 0.14
N THR A 43 9.31 4.07 1.40
CA THR A 43 10.31 3.36 2.21
C THR A 43 10.65 2.03 1.56
N THR A 44 9.63 1.28 1.18
CA THR A 44 9.80 -0.02 0.51
C THR A 44 10.42 0.17 -0.88
N TYR A 45 9.98 1.17 -1.63
CA TYR A 45 10.54 1.52 -2.93
C TYR A 45 12.04 1.79 -2.85
N PHE A 46 12.53 2.59 -1.89
CA PHE A 46 13.96 2.88 -1.77
C PHE A 46 14.80 1.63 -1.46
N VAL A 47 14.28 0.69 -0.66
CA VAL A 47 14.95 -0.60 -0.43
C VAL A 47 14.97 -1.45 -1.69
N VAL A 48 13.86 -1.49 -2.44
CA VAL A 48 13.78 -2.18 -3.74
C VAL A 48 14.79 -1.61 -4.72
N ARG A 49 14.92 -0.28 -4.80
CA ARG A 49 15.92 0.41 -5.63
C ARG A 49 17.33 0.06 -5.21
N ALA A 50 17.63 0.10 -3.92
CA ALA A 50 18.95 -0.29 -3.43
C ALA A 50 19.30 -1.76 -3.72
N LEU A 51 18.34 -2.68 -3.60
CA LEU A 51 18.53 -4.09 -4.00
C LEU A 51 18.80 -4.24 -5.51
N GLN A 52 18.08 -3.48 -6.36
CA GLN A 52 18.30 -3.45 -7.81
C GLN A 52 19.69 -2.90 -8.16
N ASP A 53 20.10 -1.79 -7.52
CA ASP A 53 21.41 -1.18 -7.71
C ASP A 53 22.56 -2.14 -7.29
N LEU A 54 22.31 -3.02 -6.31
CA LEU A 54 23.21 -4.09 -5.88
C LEU A 54 23.11 -5.38 -6.72
N GLY A 55 22.44 -5.32 -7.87
CA GLY A 55 22.35 -6.43 -8.84
C GLY A 55 21.40 -7.57 -8.45
N LYS A 56 20.48 -7.35 -7.51
CA LYS A 56 19.48 -8.35 -7.12
C LYS A 56 18.20 -8.19 -7.93
N LYS A 57 17.56 -9.30 -8.29
CA LYS A 57 16.20 -9.28 -8.87
C LYS A 57 15.20 -8.95 -7.78
N THR A 58 14.24 -8.09 -8.09
CA THR A 58 13.21 -7.68 -7.14
C THR A 58 11.82 -7.73 -7.76
N ARG A 59 10.82 -7.94 -6.91
CA ARG A 59 9.40 -7.74 -7.24
C ARG A 59 8.80 -6.84 -6.15
N PHE A 60 8.32 -5.67 -6.53
CA PHE A 60 7.57 -4.81 -5.62
C PHE A 60 6.07 -5.05 -5.81
N ILE A 61 5.40 -5.42 -4.73
CA ILE A 61 3.95 -5.60 -4.68
C ILE A 61 3.36 -4.42 -3.94
N PHE A 62 2.41 -3.74 -4.57
CA PHE A 62 1.60 -2.73 -3.91
C PHE A 62 0.16 -3.22 -3.84
N SER A 63 -0.29 -3.58 -2.64
CA SER A 63 -1.64 -4.09 -2.37
C SER A 63 -2.61 -2.94 -2.15
N TRP A 64 -3.76 -3.03 -2.81
CA TRP A 64 -4.93 -2.21 -2.48
C TRP A 64 -5.92 -3.12 -1.76
N ASP A 65 -6.12 -2.87 -0.48
CA ASP A 65 -7.00 -3.68 0.37
C ASP A 65 -8.43 -3.13 0.27
N ASP A 66 -8.97 -3.12 -0.95
CA ASP A 66 -10.30 -2.61 -1.31
C ASP A 66 -11.45 -3.51 -0.82
N TYR A 67 -11.15 -4.75 -0.48
CA TYR A 67 -12.11 -5.69 0.10
C TYR A 67 -12.29 -5.52 1.63
N ASP A 68 -11.57 -4.58 2.24
CA ASP A 68 -11.77 -4.25 3.65
C ASP A 68 -13.16 -3.64 3.91
N ARG A 69 -13.73 -3.99 5.07
CA ARG A 69 -15.06 -3.50 5.46
C ARG A 69 -15.08 -2.00 5.76
N PHE A 70 -16.13 -1.31 5.31
CA PHE A 70 -16.43 0.06 5.67
C PHE A 70 -16.87 0.16 7.14
N ARG A 71 -15.98 0.67 8.00
CA ARG A 71 -16.17 0.66 9.46
C ARG A 71 -16.95 1.85 10.01
N LYS A 72 -16.86 3.00 9.33
CA LYS A 72 -17.49 4.27 9.73
C LYS A 72 -17.55 5.19 8.52
N VAL A 73 -18.49 6.12 8.55
CA VAL A 73 -18.56 7.21 7.55
C VAL A 73 -17.48 8.26 7.86
N PRO A 74 -16.57 8.57 6.93
CA PRO A 74 -15.63 9.68 7.11
C PRO A 74 -16.34 11.03 7.17
N LYS A 75 -15.71 12.02 7.83
CA LYS A 75 -16.32 13.34 8.04
C LYS A 75 -16.64 14.11 6.75
N ASN A 76 -15.93 13.81 5.66
CA ASN A 76 -16.09 14.45 4.35
C ASN A 76 -17.08 13.73 3.43
N ILE A 77 -17.76 12.68 3.93
CA ILE A 77 -18.75 11.88 3.20
C ILE A 77 -20.14 12.10 3.81
N ASP A 78 -21.17 12.08 2.97
CA ASP A 78 -22.56 12.21 3.39
C ASP A 78 -22.93 11.15 4.46
N PRO A 79 -23.50 11.53 5.62
CA PRO A 79 -23.88 10.59 6.69
C PRO A 79 -24.81 9.46 6.25
N SER A 80 -25.58 9.62 5.17
CA SER A 80 -26.44 8.58 4.60
C SER A 80 -25.69 7.33 4.13
N PHE A 81 -24.36 7.42 3.95
CA PHE A 81 -23.48 6.28 3.67
C PHE A 81 -23.38 5.29 4.83
N ALA A 82 -23.92 5.61 6.01
CA ALA A 82 -23.99 4.69 7.14
C ALA A 82 -24.69 3.36 6.78
N LYS A 83 -25.59 3.36 5.79
CA LYS A 83 -26.25 2.14 5.29
C LYS A 83 -25.30 1.12 4.64
N TYR A 84 -24.09 1.54 4.24
CA TYR A 84 -23.07 0.68 3.64
C TYR A 84 -22.04 0.15 4.65
N ILE A 85 -22.20 0.46 5.95
CA ILE A 85 -21.29 -0.05 6.99
C ILE A 85 -21.30 -1.58 6.99
N GLY A 86 -20.10 -2.16 6.96
CA GLY A 86 -19.88 -3.61 6.88
C GLY A 86 -19.66 -4.15 5.48
N MET A 87 -20.01 -3.41 4.42
CA MET A 87 -19.70 -3.78 3.03
C MET A 87 -18.22 -3.52 2.70
N PRO A 88 -17.61 -4.25 1.75
CA PRO A 88 -16.25 -3.97 1.28
C PRO A 88 -16.21 -2.65 0.50
N TYR A 89 -15.09 -1.92 0.54
CA TYR A 89 -14.97 -0.61 -0.13
C TYR A 89 -15.26 -0.68 -1.64
N CYS A 90 -14.88 -1.77 -2.31
CA CYS A 90 -15.13 -1.99 -3.73
C CYS A 90 -16.62 -2.10 -4.10
N ASP A 91 -17.50 -2.46 -3.17
CA ASP A 91 -18.95 -2.65 -3.42
C ASP A 91 -19.79 -1.41 -3.04
N ILE A 92 -19.17 -0.38 -2.46
CA ILE A 92 -19.84 0.85 -2.05
C ILE A 92 -19.79 1.84 -3.21
N PRO A 93 -20.90 2.52 -3.57
CA PRO A 93 -20.87 3.50 -4.65
C PRO A 93 -19.97 4.70 -4.31
N ASP A 94 -19.42 5.33 -5.33
CA ASP A 94 -18.64 6.56 -5.16
C ASP A 94 -19.51 7.69 -4.56
N PRO A 95 -19.15 8.30 -3.42
CA PRO A 95 -19.86 9.42 -2.83
C PRO A 95 -19.91 10.68 -3.70
N TYR A 96 -19.05 10.81 -4.70
CA TYR A 96 -18.98 11.97 -5.59
C TYR A 96 -19.39 11.64 -7.04
N GLY A 97 -19.67 10.37 -7.35
CA GLY A 97 -20.16 9.93 -8.64
C GLY A 97 -19.16 10.05 -9.80
N CYS A 98 -17.85 10.12 -9.53
CA CYS A 98 -16.81 10.23 -10.55
C CYS A 98 -16.08 8.91 -10.85
N ASN A 99 -16.28 7.88 -10.03
CA ASN A 99 -15.68 6.55 -10.14
C ASN A 99 -16.72 5.44 -9.95
N ASN A 100 -16.29 4.19 -10.12
CA ASN A 100 -17.14 3.00 -10.00
C ASN A 100 -17.49 2.66 -8.54
N SER A 101 -16.59 2.94 -7.61
CA SER A 101 -16.69 2.55 -6.20
C SER A 101 -16.16 3.63 -5.27
N TYR A 102 -16.37 3.43 -3.97
CA TYR A 102 -15.77 4.20 -2.89
C TYR A 102 -14.24 3.99 -2.81
N ALA A 103 -13.79 2.76 -3.10
CA ALA A 103 -12.37 2.42 -3.23
C ALA A 103 -11.71 3.15 -4.41
#